data_AF-A0A6G3UXA3-F1
#
_entry.id   AF-A0A6G3UXA3-F1
#
_cell.length_a   1.000
_cell.length_b   1.000
_cell.length_c   1.000
_cell.angle_alpha   90.00
_cell.angle_beta   90.00
_cell.angle_gamma   90.00
#
_symmetry.space_group_name_H-M   'P 1'
#
loop_
_entity.id
_entity.type
_entity.pdbx_description
1 polymer ?
#
loop_
_entity_poly.entity_id
_entity_poly.type
_entity_poly.pdbx_seq_one_letter_code
_entity_poly.pdbx_strand_id
1 'polypeptide(L)' 'MRYGILGTTQALRDDGTALSVGGARLRALLTVLALRPGRTVPVGVLVDEVWDGEPPADAAGALQALV' A
#
# COMPACT_ATOMS: atom_id res chain seq x y z
N MET A 1 -6.96 -0.18 13.37
CA MET A 1 -5.79 -0.78 12.69
C MET A 1 -4.63 0.18 12.76
N ARG A 2 -3.40 -0.31 12.98
CA ARG A 2 -2.17 0.50 13.01
C ARG A 2 -1.19 0.00 11.96
N TYR A 3 -0.60 0.91 11.19
CA TYR A 3 0.39 0.59 10.16
C TYR A 3 1.70 1.33 10.44
N GLY A 4 2.78 0.59 10.65
CA GLY A 4 4.11 1.12 10.96
C GLY A 4 5.05 1.01 9.76
N ILE A 5 5.69 2.13 9.41
CA ILE A 5 6.61 2.24 8.26
C ILE A 5 8.03 2.66 8.63
N LEU A 6 8.26 3.08 9.88
CA LEU A 6 9.57 3.53 10.38
C LEU A 6 10.40 2.32 10.86
N GLY A 7 10.65 1.38 9.96
CA GLY A 7 11.29 0.09 10.22
C GLY A 7 10.75 -0.98 9.28
N THR A 8 10.84 -2.26 9.68
CA THR A 8 10.16 -3.31 8.93
C THR A 8 8.66 -3.02 8.92
N THR A 9 8.07 -3.04 7.73
CA THR A 9 6.64 -2.78 7.55
C THR A 9 5.79 -3.71 8.41
N GLN A 10 4.94 -3.14 9.26
CA GLN A 10 4.08 -3.89 10.18
C GLN A 10 2.63 -3.39 10.08
N ALA A 11 1.68 -4.33 10.05
CA ALA A 11 0.27 -4.04 10.26
C ALA A 11 -0.19 -4.73 11.54
N LEU A 12 -0.92 -4.01 12.37
CA LEU A 12 -1.44 -4.49 13.65
C LEU A 12 -2.94 -4.20 13.71
N ARG A 13 -3.72 -5.15 14.22
CA ARG A 13 -5.10 -4.91 14.64
C ARG A 13 -5.13 -3.99 15.86
N ASP A 14 -6.31 -3.48 16.18
CA ASP A 14 -6.51 -2.64 17.36
C ASP A 14 -6.27 -3.39 18.68
N ASP A 15 -6.40 -4.72 18.65
CA ASP A 15 -6.06 -5.63 19.74
C ASP A 15 -4.54 -5.93 19.86
N GLY A 16 -3.72 -5.37 18.96
CA GLY A 16 -2.27 -5.59 18.92
C GLY A 16 -1.82 -6.83 18.15
N THR A 17 -2.74 -7.61 17.57
CA THR A 17 -2.39 -8.80 16.78
C THR A 17 -1.72 -8.40 15.47
N ALA A 18 -0.57 -9.00 15.16
CA ALA A 18 0.12 -8.79 13.90
C ALA A 18 -0.68 -9.34 12.71
N LEU A 19 -0.77 -8.55 11.66
CA LEU A 19 -1.35 -8.92 10.38
C LEU A 19 -0.24 -9.15 9.38
N SER A 20 -0.30 -10.29 8.69
CA SER A 20 0.55 -10.55 7.53
C SER A 20 0.14 -9.62 6.40
N VAL A 21 0.91 -8.55 6.22
CA VAL A 21 0.83 -7.72 5.02
C VAL A 21 1.45 -8.52 3.88
N GLY A 22 0.74 -8.62 2.76
CA GLY A 22 1.17 -9.36 1.58
C GLY A 22 2.47 -8.85 0.93
N GLY A 23 2.70 -9.26 -0.32
CA GLY A 23 3.95 -9.01 -1.04
C GLY A 23 4.38 -7.53 -1.12
N ALA A 24 5.60 -7.29 -1.60
CA ALA A 24 6.22 -5.96 -1.65
C ALA A 24 5.31 -4.85 -2.22
N ARG A 25 4.49 -5.16 -3.23
CA ARG A 25 3.54 -4.21 -3.83
C ARG A 25 2.43 -3.75 -2.88
N LEU A 26 1.86 -4.66 -2.08
CA LEU A 26 0.84 -4.29 -1.09
C LEU A 26 1.46 -3.41 0.01
N ARG A 27 2.70 -3.71 0.41
CA ARG A 27 3.44 -2.85 1.35
C ARG A 27 3.73 -1.46 0.79
N ALA A 28 4.11 -1.36 -0.49
CA ALA A 28 4.28 -0.09 -1.17
C ALA A 28 2.96 0.71 -1.17
N LEU A 29 1.86 0.09 -1.61
CA LEU A 29 0.54 0.74 -1.65
C LEU A 29 0.12 1.28 -0.27
N LEU A 30 0.22 0.46 0.77
CA LEU A 30 -0.13 0.89 2.13
C LEU A 30 0.78 1.98 2.67
N THR A 31 2.07 1.98 2.30
CA THR A 31 3.01 3.05 2.66
C THR A 31 2.62 4.37 2.02
N VAL A 32 2.30 4.35 0.72
CA VAL A 32 1.87 5.54 -0.04
C VAL A 32 0.59 6.14 0.55
N LEU A 33 -0.35 5.30 0.99
CA LEU A 33 -1.56 5.74 1.68
C LEU A 33 -1.29 6.25 3.10
N ALA A 34 -0.41 5.59 3.85
CA ALA A 34 -0.03 6.00 5.21
C ALA A 34 0.68 7.37 5.24
N LEU A 35 1.43 7.71 4.19
CA LEU A 35 2.05 9.04 4.01
C LEU A 35 1.04 10.15 3.69
N ARG A 36 -0.18 9.80 3.25
CA ARG A 36 -1.23 10.76 2.85
C ARG A 36 -2.53 10.52 3.64
N PRO A 37 -2.50 10.62 4.99
CA PRO A 37 -3.63 10.26 5.83
C PRO A 37 -4.85 11.16 5.56
N GLY A 38 -6.02 10.54 5.42
CA GLY A 38 -7.30 11.24 5.27
C GLY A 38 -7.51 11.94 3.92
N ARG A 39 -6.68 11.66 2.91
CA ARG A 39 -6.82 12.24 1.56
C ARG A 39 -7.03 11.14 0.53
N THR A 40 -7.90 11.41 -0.44
CA THR A 40 -8.04 10.56 -1.62
C THR A 40 -6.80 10.71 -2.50
N VAL A 41 -6.16 9.59 -2.84
CA VAL A 41 -5.01 9.56 -3.75
C VAL A 41 -5.49 9.06 -5.12
N PRO A 42 -5.25 9.79 -6.22
CA PRO A 42 -5.62 9.34 -7.56
C PRO A 42 -4.91 8.04 -7.94
N VAL A 43 -5.59 7.18 -8.69
CA VAL A 43 -5.05 5.88 -9.14
C VAL A 43 -3.72 6.03 -9.86
N GLY A 44 -3.56 7.01 -10.75
CA GLY A 44 -2.29 7.25 -11.47
C GLY A 44 -1.10 7.46 -10.53
N VAL A 45 -1.29 8.25 -9.45
CA VAL A 45 -0.25 8.47 -8.43
C VAL A 45 0.08 7.17 -7.69
N LEU A 46 -0.95 6.37 -7.36
CA LEU A 46 -0.72 5.06 -6.73
C LEU A 46 0.05 4.12 -7.65
N VAL A 47 -0.24 4.13 -8.95
CA VAL A 47 0.48 3.33 -9.94
C VAL A 47 1.94 3.75 -10.02
N ASP A 48 2.20 5.05 -10.17
CA ASP A 48 3.58 5.55 -10.29
C ASP A 48 4.42 5.20 -9.06
N GLU A 49 3.85 5.33 -7.86
CA GLU A 49 4.56 5.08 -6.60
C GLU A 49 4.75 3.58 -6.28
N VAL A 50 3.83 2.71 -6.74
CA VAL A 50 3.90 1.27 -6.47
C VAL A 50 4.79 0.54 -7.48
N TRP A 51 4.86 1.04 -8.72
CA TRP A 51 5.63 0.44 -9.81
C TRP A 51 6.86 1.23 -10.25
N ASP A 52 7.14 2.39 -9.65
CA ASP A 52 8.31 3.24 -9.94
C ASP A 52 8.45 3.57 -11.43
N GLY A 53 7.31 3.89 -12.07
CA GLY A 53 7.26 4.23 -13.49
C GLY A 53 7.21 3.04 -14.47
N GLU A 54 7.25 1.79 -14.01
CA GLU A 54 7.13 0.59 -14.86
C GLU A 54 5.86 -0.23 -14.57
N PRO A 55 4.66 0.32 -14.85
CA PRO A 55 3.41 -0.34 -14.54
C PRO A 55 3.04 -1.43 -15.56
N PRO A 56 2.28 -2.46 -15.15
CA PRO A 56 1.73 -3.43 -16.08
C PRO A 56 0.66 -2.78 -16.97
N ALA A 57 0.35 -3.44 -18.10
CA ALA A 57 -0.63 -2.93 -19.07
C ALA A 57 -2.00 -2.63 -18.45
N ASP A 58 -2.42 -3.42 -17.45
CA ASP A 58 -3.61 -3.14 -16.64
C ASP A 58 -3.22 -2.78 -15.20
N ALA A 59 -2.69 -1.57 -15.03
CA ALA A 59 -2.24 -1.07 -13.73
C ALA A 59 -3.40 -0.89 -12.75
N ALA A 60 -4.58 -0.49 -13.22
CA ALA A 60 -5.76 -0.32 -12.39
C ALA A 60 -6.29 -1.66 -11.86
N GLY A 61 -6.39 -2.68 -12.72
CA GLY A 61 -6.76 -4.04 -12.30
C GLY A 61 -5.71 -4.65 -11.38
N ALA A 62 -4.42 -4.43 -11.65
CA ALA A 62 -3.34 -4.89 -10.78
C ALA A 62 -3.39 -4.23 -9.38
N LEU A 63 -3.76 -2.95 -9.28
CA LEU A 63 -3.99 -2.28 -7.99
C LEU A 63 -5.18 -2.89 -7.25
N GLN A 64 -6.28 -3.13 -7.94
CA GLN A 64 -7.48 -3.72 -7.34
C GLN A 64 -7.23 -5.14 -6.83
N ALA A 65 -6.40 -5.93 -7.52
CA ALA A 65 -6.02 -7.28 -7.09
C ALA A 65 -5.17 -7.32 -5.81
N LEU A 66 -4.62 -6.18 -5.35
CA LEU A 66 -3.87 -6.09 -4.11
C LEU A 66 -4.77 -5.87 -2.87
N VAL A 67 -6.05 -5.54 -3.07
CA VAL A 67 -7.04 -5.24 -2.01
C VAL A 67 -8.00 -6.40 -1.86
#